data_AF-A0A2L1U1N1-F1
#
_entry.id   AF-A0A2L1U1N1-F1
#
_cell.length_a   1.000
_cell.length_b   1.000
_cell.length_c   1.000
_cell.angle_alpha   90.00
_cell.angle_beta   90.00
_cell.angle_gamma   90.00
#
_symmetry.space_group_name_H-M   'P 1'
#
loop_
_entity.id
_entity.type
_entity.pdbx_description
1 polymer ?
#
loop_
_entity_poly.entity_id
_entity_poly.type
_entity_poly.pdbx_seq_one_letter_code
_entity_poly.pdbx_strand_id
1 'polypeptide(L)'
;MTEDSRSLSYEAQLDQAKRFIEERDDFLVVSHVQPDGDAAASTLAVGWLLRRLGKQVTLINEGSLPVKFSDLVHFADVLNYSNQCPNRTYQSIITVDCADFSRIGEVASLFAPSPDLLNIDHHPTNDYFGTCQLIKPDAASTTQILTDLMGRFPFPLEVKCAECLYTGLLTDTGGFRYSSTTERVMQIAADLLALGVNGSVLAEKYLERMTYAQVELLKRALSTLTFSADRKIAWLSVTVREIEELQATSDDLDGLVNYARNIEHVEVGLLFKQRDEQTVKVSLRSNGQANVAEIAQSFGGGGHIRAAGCSVQGTLEEVINQVVDRVRSKLT
;
A
#
# COMPACT_ATOMS: atom_id res chain seq x y z
N MET A 1 -14.07 18.72 26.12
CA MET A 1 -12.78 19.36 25.80
C MET A 1 -11.94 18.30 25.11
N THR A 2 -11.98 18.24 23.79
CA THR A 2 -11.10 17.35 23.04
C THR A 2 -9.72 18.00 23.02
N GLU A 3 -8.79 17.44 23.77
CA GLU A 3 -7.37 17.65 23.47
C GLU A 3 -7.18 17.40 21.97
N ASP A 4 -6.52 18.32 21.28
CA ASP A 4 -6.18 18.16 19.87
C ASP A 4 -5.40 16.84 19.75
N SER A 5 -6.02 15.78 19.22
CA SER A 5 -5.43 14.44 19.16
C SER A 5 -4.12 14.42 18.36
N ARG A 6 -3.86 15.46 17.56
CA ARG A 6 -2.59 15.73 16.87
C ARG A 6 -1.43 16.08 17.81
N SER A 7 -1.71 16.45 19.05
CA SER A 7 -0.71 16.88 20.04
C SER A 7 -0.21 15.74 20.95
N LEU A 8 -0.79 14.55 20.85
CA LEU A 8 -0.40 13.40 21.67
C LEU A 8 0.95 12.85 21.21
N SER A 9 1.84 12.60 22.18
CA SER A 9 3.07 11.84 21.93
C SER A 9 2.75 10.44 21.38
N TYR A 10 3.67 9.86 20.61
CA TYR A 10 3.50 8.51 20.06
C TYR A 10 3.23 7.45 21.14
N GLU A 11 3.89 7.55 22.31
CA GLU A 11 3.64 6.66 23.44
C GLU A 11 2.21 6.78 24.00
N ALA A 12 1.68 8.01 24.06
CA ALA A 12 0.30 8.24 24.49
C ALA A 12 -0.71 7.71 23.47
N GLN A 13 -0.41 7.81 22.18
CA GLN A 13 -1.22 7.21 21.11
C GLN A 13 -1.24 5.69 21.20
N LEU A 14 -0.10 5.04 21.47
CA LEU A 14 -0.02 3.59 21.70
C LEU A 14 -0.93 3.16 22.87
N ASP A 15 -0.91 3.92 23.96
CA ASP A 15 -1.73 3.63 25.15
C ASP A 15 -3.23 3.85 24.87
N GLN A 16 -3.59 4.88 24.11
CA GLN A 16 -4.98 5.10 23.70
C GLN A 16 -5.47 4.02 22.73
N ALA A 17 -4.66 3.61 21.76
CA ALA A 17 -4.98 2.52 20.85
C ALA A 17 -5.17 1.19 21.61
N LYS A 18 -4.31 0.90 22.58
CA LYS A 18 -4.47 -0.26 23.47
C LYS A 18 -5.80 -0.21 24.22
N ARG A 19 -6.13 0.90 24.88
CA ARG A 19 -7.41 1.07 25.59
C ARG A 19 -8.61 0.93 24.65
N PHE A 20 -8.52 1.53 23.46
CA PHE A 20 -9.55 1.43 22.43
C PHE A 20 -9.89 -0.03 22.12
N ILE A 21 -8.86 -0.86 21.95
CA ILE A 21 -8.98 -2.30 21.67
C ILE A 21 -9.50 -3.07 22.89
N GLU A 22 -9.04 -2.77 24.09
CA GLU A 22 -9.45 -3.50 25.31
C GLU A 22 -10.92 -3.26 25.67
N GLU A 23 -11.42 -2.04 25.50
CA GLU A 23 -12.77 -1.60 25.89
C GLU A 23 -13.90 -1.99 24.92
N ARG A 24 -13.57 -2.59 23.76
CA ARG A 24 -14.53 -2.93 22.69
C ARG A 24 -14.39 -4.40 22.30
N ASP A 25 -15.46 -5.02 21.80
CA ASP A 25 -15.52 -6.47 21.59
C ASP A 25 -15.80 -6.94 20.15
N ASP A 26 -16.36 -6.10 19.28
CA ASP A 26 -16.73 -6.46 17.90
C ASP A 26 -16.23 -5.40 16.93
N PHE A 27 -15.25 -5.78 16.11
CA PHE A 27 -14.49 -4.86 15.25
C PHE A 27 -14.69 -5.16 13.77
N LEU A 28 -14.76 -4.09 12.99
CA LEU A 28 -14.46 -4.11 11.57
C LEU A 28 -13.02 -3.63 11.36
N VAL A 29 -12.21 -4.39 10.63
CA VAL A 29 -10.86 -3.98 10.23
C VAL A 29 -10.81 -3.83 8.72
N VAL A 30 -10.33 -2.68 8.25
CA VAL A 30 -10.27 -2.33 6.83
C VAL A 30 -8.99 -1.57 6.51
N SER A 31 -8.42 -1.81 5.33
CA SER A 31 -7.33 -1.00 4.76
C SER A 31 -7.79 -0.28 3.49
N HIS A 32 -6.87 0.36 2.75
CA HIS A 32 -7.25 1.13 1.58
C HIS A 32 -7.75 0.27 0.39
N VAL A 33 -8.49 0.89 -0.54
CA VAL A 33 -9.14 0.25 -1.72
C VAL A 33 -8.24 -0.60 -2.63
N GLN A 34 -6.92 -0.36 -2.62
CA GLN A 34 -5.94 -1.05 -3.48
C GLN A 34 -4.80 -1.59 -2.62
N PRO A 35 -5.09 -2.52 -1.69
CA PRO A 35 -4.17 -2.91 -0.64
C PRO A 35 -2.87 -3.46 -1.23
N ASP A 36 -1.74 -2.98 -0.73
CA ASP A 36 -0.43 -3.53 -1.04
C ASP A 36 0.05 -4.51 0.06
N GLY A 37 1.37 -4.75 0.13
CA GLY A 37 1.93 -5.67 1.10
C GLY A 37 1.81 -5.20 2.54
N ASP A 38 1.92 -3.90 2.81
CA ASP A 38 1.81 -3.38 4.17
C ASP A 38 0.36 -3.30 4.63
N ALA A 39 -0.55 -2.88 3.75
CA ALA A 39 -1.99 -2.92 4.00
C ALA A 39 -2.50 -4.34 4.30
N ALA A 40 -2.12 -5.31 3.46
CA ALA A 40 -2.49 -6.72 3.66
C ALA A 40 -1.90 -7.25 4.98
N ALA A 41 -0.60 -7.09 5.19
CA ALA A 41 0.07 -7.56 6.40
C ALA A 41 -0.50 -6.93 7.68
N SER A 42 -0.76 -5.63 7.66
CA SER A 42 -1.32 -4.88 8.79
C SER A 42 -2.72 -5.35 9.15
N THR A 43 -3.57 -5.60 8.14
CA THR A 43 -4.93 -6.13 8.33
C THR A 43 -4.90 -7.49 9.03
N LEU A 44 -4.00 -8.38 8.59
CA LEU A 44 -3.85 -9.73 9.15
C LEU A 44 -3.25 -9.70 10.56
N ALA A 45 -2.28 -8.83 10.80
CA ALA A 45 -1.64 -8.63 12.10
C ALA A 45 -2.65 -8.12 13.15
N VAL A 46 -3.50 -7.15 12.80
CA VAL A 46 -4.59 -6.68 13.67
C VAL A 46 -5.63 -7.78 13.89
N GLY A 47 -6.00 -8.52 12.84
CA GLY A 47 -6.91 -9.66 12.95
C GLY A 47 -6.41 -10.73 13.94
N TRP A 48 -5.12 -11.06 13.88
CA TRP A 48 -4.47 -11.95 14.84
C TRP A 48 -4.54 -11.38 16.26
N LEU A 49 -4.18 -10.11 16.46
CA LEU A 49 -4.19 -9.44 17.77
C LEU A 49 -5.58 -9.48 18.41
N LEU A 50 -6.62 -9.09 17.67
CA LEU A 50 -7.99 -9.06 18.15
C LEU A 50 -8.49 -10.46 18.54
N ARG A 51 -8.20 -11.48 17.70
CA ARG A 51 -8.55 -12.87 18.02
C ARG A 51 -7.79 -13.40 19.23
N ARG A 52 -6.52 -13.02 19.38
CA ARG A 52 -5.70 -13.38 20.54
C ARG A 52 -6.27 -12.81 21.84
N LEU A 53 -6.90 -11.64 21.77
CA LEU A 53 -7.61 -11.00 22.88
C LEU A 53 -9.05 -11.52 23.08
N GLY A 54 -9.48 -12.52 22.31
CA GLY A 54 -10.84 -13.09 22.40
C GLY A 54 -11.93 -12.18 21.82
N LYS A 55 -11.57 -11.20 20.98
CA LYS A 55 -12.48 -10.26 20.35
C LYS A 55 -13.09 -10.84 19.07
N GLN A 56 -14.29 -10.39 18.72
CA GLN A 56 -14.91 -10.65 17.43
C GLN A 56 -14.34 -9.69 16.38
N VAL A 57 -14.02 -10.22 15.20
CA VAL A 57 -13.42 -9.42 14.14
C VAL A 57 -13.92 -9.84 12.77
N THR A 58 -14.33 -8.85 11.98
CA THR A 58 -14.52 -8.96 10.53
C THR A 58 -13.36 -8.23 9.84
N LEU A 59 -12.56 -8.96 9.07
CA LEU A 59 -11.55 -8.39 8.19
C LEU A 59 -12.18 -8.20 6.80
N ILE A 60 -12.10 -7.00 6.23
CA ILE A 60 -12.72 -6.71 4.95
C ILE A 60 -12.00 -5.59 4.19
N ASN A 61 -11.95 -5.71 2.87
CA ASN A 61 -11.51 -4.65 1.96
C ASN A 61 -12.50 -4.51 0.80
N GLU A 62 -12.49 -3.36 0.11
CA GLU A 62 -13.40 -3.11 -1.03
C GLU A 62 -13.19 -4.14 -2.14
N GLY A 63 -11.93 -4.41 -2.48
CA GLY A 63 -11.51 -5.49 -3.37
C GLY A 63 -10.72 -6.58 -2.64
N SER A 64 -10.24 -7.57 -3.40
CA SER A 64 -9.41 -8.64 -2.85
C SER A 64 -8.03 -8.12 -2.43
N LEU A 65 -7.49 -8.69 -1.36
CA LEU A 65 -6.06 -8.58 -1.07
C LEU A 65 -5.23 -9.24 -2.20
N PRO A 66 -3.99 -8.80 -2.46
CA PRO A 66 -3.15 -9.41 -3.48
C PRO A 66 -2.91 -10.89 -3.19
N VAL A 67 -3.22 -11.76 -4.15
CA VAL A 67 -3.22 -13.23 -3.97
C VAL A 67 -1.83 -13.76 -3.63
N LYS A 68 -0.77 -13.03 -4.00
CA LYS A 68 0.60 -13.39 -3.63
C LYS A 68 0.80 -13.54 -2.12
N PHE A 69 0.01 -12.86 -1.28
CA PHE A 69 0.06 -12.94 0.19
C PHE A 69 -0.86 -14.02 0.79
N SER A 70 -1.42 -14.91 -0.03
CA SER A 70 -2.45 -15.88 0.38
C SER A 70 -2.04 -16.90 1.44
N ASP A 71 -0.74 -17.07 1.67
CA ASP A 71 -0.20 -17.95 2.68
C ASP A 71 -0.04 -17.31 4.07
N LEU A 72 -0.19 -15.98 4.16
CA LEU A 72 -0.18 -15.30 5.45
C LEU A 72 -1.38 -15.73 6.30
N VAL A 73 -1.18 -15.71 7.62
CA VAL A 73 -2.20 -16.14 8.57
C VAL A 73 -3.47 -15.32 8.41
N HIS A 74 -4.63 -15.97 8.43
CA HIS A 74 -5.94 -15.35 8.31
C HIS A 74 -6.27 -14.69 6.96
N PHE A 75 -5.42 -14.83 5.94
CA PHE A 75 -5.70 -14.27 4.61
C PHE A 75 -7.05 -14.71 4.05
N ALA A 76 -7.36 -16.00 4.16
CA ALA A 76 -8.61 -16.57 3.68
C ALA A 76 -9.86 -16.06 4.42
N ASP A 77 -9.69 -15.44 5.60
CA ASP A 77 -10.78 -14.88 6.39
C ASP A 77 -11.14 -13.44 5.97
N VAL A 78 -10.36 -12.82 5.08
CA VAL A 78 -10.59 -11.44 4.63
C VAL A 78 -11.68 -11.42 3.56
N LEU A 79 -12.76 -10.71 3.87
CA LEU A 79 -13.87 -10.54 2.95
C LEU A 79 -13.50 -9.54 1.84
N ASN A 80 -13.91 -9.86 0.61
CA ASN A 80 -13.95 -8.90 -0.48
C ASN A 80 -15.37 -8.32 -0.51
N TYR A 81 -15.52 -7.05 -0.15
CA TYR A 81 -16.80 -6.36 -0.07
C TYR A 81 -17.59 -6.41 -1.39
N SER A 82 -16.89 -6.24 -2.52
CA SER A 82 -17.48 -6.30 -3.87
C SER A 82 -18.14 -7.65 -4.17
N ASN A 83 -17.69 -8.74 -3.52
CA ASN A 83 -18.25 -10.08 -3.68
C ASN A 83 -19.19 -10.47 -2.52
N GLN A 84 -18.87 -10.03 -1.31
CA GLN A 84 -19.56 -10.40 -0.08
C GLN A 84 -19.67 -9.20 0.86
N CYS A 85 -20.83 -8.58 0.87
CA CYS A 85 -21.17 -7.48 1.76
C CYS A 85 -21.94 -7.98 2.99
N PRO A 86 -21.42 -7.77 4.23
CA PRO A 86 -22.16 -8.05 5.45
C PRO A 86 -23.44 -7.21 5.56
N ASN A 87 -24.58 -7.84 5.92
CA ASN A 87 -25.84 -7.14 6.15
C ASN A 87 -25.95 -6.62 7.60
N ARG A 88 -24.99 -5.80 8.03
CA ARG A 88 -24.95 -5.15 9.35
C ARG A 88 -23.97 -3.98 9.34
N THR A 89 -24.09 -3.12 10.35
CA THR A 89 -23.09 -2.09 10.62
C THR A 89 -22.20 -2.42 11.83
N TYR A 90 -21.11 -1.68 11.96
CA TYR A 90 -20.11 -1.83 13.02
C TYR A 90 -19.88 -0.50 13.74
N GLN A 91 -19.87 -0.55 15.07
CA GLN A 91 -19.59 0.61 15.92
C GLN A 91 -18.09 0.82 16.13
N SER A 92 -17.31 -0.26 16.21
CA SER A 92 -15.86 -0.21 16.45
C SER A 92 -15.12 -0.52 15.16
N ILE A 93 -14.38 0.44 14.64
CA ILE A 93 -13.65 0.34 13.39
C ILE A 93 -12.16 0.50 13.66
N ILE A 94 -11.34 -0.33 13.02
CA ILE A 94 -9.89 -0.12 12.93
C ILE A 94 -9.54 0.04 11.45
N THR A 95 -8.97 1.19 11.09
CA THR A 95 -8.40 1.40 9.77
C THR A 95 -6.89 1.25 9.86
N VAL A 96 -6.31 0.49 8.94
CA VAL A 96 -4.85 0.31 8.84
C VAL A 96 -4.35 0.77 7.49
N ASP A 97 -3.20 1.43 7.48
CA ASP A 97 -2.50 1.85 6.27
C ASP A 97 -3.38 2.73 5.34
N CYS A 98 -4.11 3.65 5.96
CA CYS A 98 -5.09 4.47 5.27
C CYS A 98 -4.91 5.93 5.70
N ALA A 99 -4.45 6.76 4.77
CA ALA A 99 -4.12 8.17 5.00
C ALA A 99 -5.36 9.09 5.09
N ASP A 100 -6.43 8.75 4.39
CA ASP A 100 -7.62 9.58 4.33
C ASP A 100 -8.87 8.72 4.23
N PHE A 101 -10.00 9.26 4.69
CA PHE A 101 -11.24 8.49 4.78
C PHE A 101 -11.73 7.98 3.41
N SER A 102 -11.45 8.71 2.32
CA SER A 102 -11.93 8.34 0.99
C SER A 102 -11.30 7.05 0.47
N ARG A 103 -10.08 6.74 0.94
CA ARG A 103 -9.36 5.50 0.60
C ARG A 103 -9.96 4.24 1.22
N ILE A 104 -10.96 4.33 2.10
CA ILE A 104 -11.71 3.17 2.63
C ILE A 104 -12.67 2.59 1.57
N GLY A 105 -13.13 3.43 0.63
CA GLY A 105 -14.08 3.03 -0.41
C GLY A 105 -15.47 2.67 0.13
N GLU A 106 -16.18 1.80 -0.58
CA GLU A 106 -17.56 1.41 -0.28
C GLU A 106 -17.71 0.66 1.06
N VAL A 107 -16.63 0.13 1.63
CA VAL A 107 -16.65 -0.50 2.97
C VAL A 107 -17.12 0.48 4.05
N ALA A 108 -16.94 1.79 3.86
CA ALA A 108 -17.43 2.81 4.76
C ALA A 108 -18.96 2.76 4.96
N SER A 109 -19.71 2.16 4.03
CA SER A 109 -21.16 1.94 4.18
C SER A 109 -21.54 0.98 5.32
N LEU A 110 -20.59 0.16 5.78
CA LEU A 110 -20.75 -0.74 6.92
C LEU A 110 -20.54 -0.05 8.27
N PHE A 111 -20.20 1.24 8.29
CA PHE A 111 -19.93 1.95 9.53
C PHE A 111 -21.26 2.38 10.16
N ALA A 112 -21.39 2.21 11.48
CA ALA A 112 -22.54 2.76 12.20
C ALA A 112 -22.49 4.30 12.17
N PRO A 113 -23.63 5.00 12.36
CA PRO A 113 -23.61 6.44 12.55
C PRO A 113 -22.73 6.83 13.74
N SER A 114 -21.78 7.75 13.54
CA SER A 114 -20.78 8.15 14.54
C SER A 114 -19.98 6.96 15.10
N PRO A 115 -19.22 6.23 14.25
CA PRO A 115 -18.45 5.08 14.68
C PRO A 115 -17.29 5.52 15.57
N ASP A 116 -16.88 4.66 16.49
CA ASP A 116 -15.58 4.74 17.13
C ASP A 116 -14.54 4.19 16.16
N LEU A 117 -13.56 5.01 15.76
CA LEU A 117 -12.60 4.67 14.72
C LEU A 117 -11.18 4.88 15.22
N LEU A 118 -10.41 3.79 15.29
CA LEU A 118 -8.97 3.82 15.49
C LEU A 118 -8.27 3.80 14.11
N ASN A 119 -7.56 4.87 13.76
CA ASN A 119 -6.74 4.90 12.55
C ASN A 119 -5.26 4.68 12.89
N ILE A 120 -4.68 3.62 12.31
CA ILE A 120 -3.28 3.23 12.46
C ILE A 120 -2.59 3.40 11.11
N ASP A 121 -1.68 4.35 11.00
CA ASP A 121 -1.10 4.69 9.70
C ASP A 121 0.26 5.39 9.82
N HIS A 122 1.09 5.27 8.78
CA HIS A 122 2.41 5.88 8.72
C HIS A 122 2.54 6.95 7.63
N HIS A 123 1.49 7.23 6.85
CA HIS A 123 1.57 8.19 5.76
C HIS A 123 1.67 9.63 6.29
N PRO A 124 2.66 10.45 5.85
CA PRO A 124 2.76 11.86 6.24
C PRO A 124 1.57 12.73 5.79
N THR A 125 0.81 12.25 4.79
CA THR A 125 -0.37 12.92 4.26
C THR A 125 -1.64 12.60 5.05
N ASN A 126 -1.55 11.83 6.13
CA ASN A 126 -2.72 11.41 6.88
C ASN A 126 -3.53 12.60 7.42
N ASP A 127 -4.85 12.61 7.25
CA ASP A 127 -5.74 13.72 7.62
C ASP A 127 -6.27 13.65 9.06
N TYR A 128 -5.94 12.58 9.79
CA TYR A 128 -6.37 12.27 11.15
C TYR A 128 -7.90 12.16 11.23
N PHE A 129 -8.51 11.33 10.37
CA PHE A 129 -9.96 11.13 10.31
C PHE A 129 -10.56 10.28 11.45
N GLY A 130 -9.76 9.50 12.19
CA GLY A 130 -10.23 8.66 13.30
C GLY A 130 -10.68 9.42 14.56
N THR A 131 -11.50 8.78 15.39
CA THR A 131 -11.81 9.27 16.75
C THR A 131 -10.68 8.94 17.75
N CYS A 132 -9.85 7.94 17.42
CA CYS A 132 -8.61 7.56 18.09
C CYS A 132 -7.51 7.40 17.03
N GLN A 133 -6.29 7.87 17.32
CA GLN A 133 -5.22 7.95 16.33
C GLN A 133 -3.97 7.24 16.83
N LEU A 134 -3.34 6.46 15.95
CA LEU A 134 -2.01 5.90 16.13
C LEU A 134 -1.20 6.14 14.84
N ILE A 135 -0.69 7.35 14.70
CA ILE A 135 -0.08 7.86 13.48
C ILE A 135 1.40 8.13 13.73
N LYS A 136 2.27 7.54 12.91
CA LYS A 136 3.72 7.73 13.00
C LYS A 136 4.34 7.99 11.62
N PRO A 137 4.36 9.25 11.15
CA PRO A 137 4.81 9.61 9.81
C PRO A 137 6.26 9.26 9.46
N ASP A 138 7.10 9.04 10.47
CA ASP A 138 8.50 8.65 10.34
C ASP A 138 8.72 7.13 10.43
N ALA A 139 7.66 6.34 10.65
CA ALA A 139 7.73 4.89 10.54
C ALA A 139 7.83 4.46 9.08
N ALA A 140 8.57 3.38 8.84
CA ALA A 140 8.80 2.86 7.50
C ALA A 140 7.61 2.08 6.94
N SER A 141 6.67 1.68 7.81
CA SER A 141 5.46 0.94 7.47
C SER A 141 4.46 1.00 8.63
N THR A 142 3.18 0.75 8.36
CA THR A 142 2.15 0.52 9.37
C THR A 142 2.46 -0.71 10.21
N THR A 143 3.05 -1.76 9.63
CA THR A 143 3.53 -2.94 10.39
C THR A 143 4.62 -2.62 11.42
N GLN A 144 5.47 -1.61 11.21
CA GLN A 144 6.40 -1.12 12.25
C GLN A 144 5.61 -0.57 13.45
N ILE A 145 4.55 0.21 13.20
CA ILE A 145 3.68 0.77 14.25
C ILE A 145 2.96 -0.34 15.00
N LEU A 146 2.47 -1.35 14.28
CA LEU A 146 1.81 -2.51 14.88
C LEU A 146 2.76 -3.36 15.73
N THR A 147 4.04 -3.45 15.36
CA THR A 147 5.06 -4.10 16.20
C THR A 147 5.20 -3.38 17.55
N ASP A 148 5.27 -2.05 17.54
CA ASP A 148 5.33 -1.23 18.75
C ASP A 148 4.03 -1.39 19.59
N LEU A 149 2.85 -1.42 18.95
CA LEU A 149 1.56 -1.63 19.62
C LEU A 149 1.42 -3.01 20.24
N MET A 150 1.82 -4.08 19.53
CA MET A 150 1.77 -5.45 20.05
C MET A 150 2.68 -5.62 21.28
N GLY A 151 3.80 -4.89 21.33
CA GLY A 151 4.67 -4.83 22.50
C GLY A 151 4.01 -4.26 23.77
N ARG A 152 2.83 -3.63 23.66
CA ARG A 152 2.05 -3.14 24.81
C ARG A 152 1.17 -4.21 25.46
N PHE A 153 1.06 -5.39 24.86
CA PHE A 153 0.27 -6.49 25.41
C PHE A 153 1.18 -7.53 26.09
N PRO A 154 0.74 -8.16 27.19
CA PRO A 154 1.59 -9.02 28.02
C PRO A 154 1.77 -10.45 27.47
N PHE A 155 1.44 -10.70 26.20
CA PHE A 155 1.58 -12.02 25.58
C PHE A 155 2.66 -12.01 24.49
N PRO A 156 3.35 -13.15 24.29
CA PRO A 156 4.38 -13.25 23.26
C PRO A 156 3.76 -13.22 21.85
N LEU A 157 4.52 -12.66 20.92
CA LEU A 157 4.19 -12.70 19.50
C LEU A 157 4.40 -14.12 18.94
N GLU A 158 3.44 -14.61 18.17
CA GLU A 158 3.57 -15.89 17.47
C GLU A 158 4.24 -15.72 16.10
N VAL A 159 5.01 -16.73 15.68
CA VAL A 159 5.77 -16.69 14.41
C VAL A 159 4.90 -16.33 13.21
N LYS A 160 3.68 -16.87 13.12
CA LYS A 160 2.77 -16.56 12.01
C LYS A 160 2.34 -15.10 11.94
N CYS A 161 2.20 -14.43 13.08
CA CYS A 161 1.93 -12.99 13.12
C CYS A 161 3.21 -12.19 12.85
N ALA A 162 4.36 -12.67 13.35
CA ALA A 162 5.66 -12.10 13.05
C ALA A 162 5.98 -12.14 11.54
N GLU A 163 5.54 -13.18 10.82
CA GLU A 163 5.64 -13.26 9.35
C GLU A 163 4.83 -12.14 8.66
N CYS A 164 3.62 -11.83 9.14
CA CYS A 164 2.86 -10.68 8.66
C CYS A 164 3.62 -9.39 8.90
N LEU A 165 4.05 -9.12 10.13
CA LEU A 165 4.78 -7.90 10.48
C LEU A 165 6.06 -7.74 9.65
N TYR A 166 6.82 -8.81 9.48
CA TYR A 166 8.02 -8.81 8.65
C TYR A 166 7.69 -8.56 7.18
N THR A 167 6.60 -9.14 6.66
CA THR A 167 6.19 -8.97 5.26
C THR A 167 5.87 -7.52 4.95
N GLY A 168 5.07 -6.83 5.77
CA GLY A 168 4.77 -5.42 5.54
C GLY A 168 6.02 -4.54 5.60
N LEU A 169 6.88 -4.78 6.60
CA LEU A 169 8.16 -4.07 6.74
C LEU A 169 9.06 -4.30 5.53
N LEU A 170 9.15 -5.54 5.05
CA LEU A 170 9.93 -5.93 3.90
C LEU A 170 9.43 -5.27 2.61
N THR A 171 8.12 -5.28 2.36
CA THR A 171 7.56 -4.72 1.13
C THR A 171 7.68 -3.21 1.08
N ASP A 172 7.38 -2.52 2.18
CA ASP A 172 7.29 -1.05 2.17
C ASP A 172 8.66 -0.35 2.27
N THR A 173 9.68 -1.08 2.73
CA THR A 173 11.08 -0.66 2.65
C THR A 173 11.76 -1.07 1.33
N GLY A 174 11.02 -1.71 0.42
CA GLY A 174 11.54 -2.19 -0.86
C GLY A 174 12.61 -3.27 -0.73
N GLY A 175 12.50 -4.13 0.29
CA GLY A 175 13.54 -5.08 0.68
C GLY A 175 14.68 -4.42 1.44
N PHE A 176 14.37 -3.46 2.32
CA PHE A 176 15.34 -2.70 3.12
C PHE A 176 16.28 -1.80 2.31
N ARG A 177 15.86 -1.35 1.13
CA ARG A 177 16.68 -0.54 0.20
C ARG A 177 16.27 0.93 0.17
N TYR A 178 15.08 1.26 0.63
CA TYR A 178 14.58 2.63 0.61
C TYR A 178 15.12 3.44 1.79
N SER A 179 15.08 4.77 1.66
CA SER A 179 15.56 5.68 2.72
C SER A 179 14.75 5.60 4.02
N SER A 180 13.58 4.95 4.00
CA SER A 180 12.78 4.65 5.18
C SER A 180 13.40 3.55 6.06
N THR A 181 14.39 2.78 5.57
CA THR A 181 15.10 1.77 6.35
C THR A 181 16.03 2.43 7.39
N THR A 182 15.54 2.58 8.61
CA THR A 182 16.27 3.13 9.75
C THR A 182 16.90 2.04 10.63
N GLU A 183 17.70 2.44 11.62
CA GLU A 183 18.17 1.53 12.68
C GLU A 183 17.02 0.78 13.35
N ARG A 184 15.91 1.48 13.65
CA ARG A 184 14.73 0.88 14.27
C ARG A 184 14.11 -0.20 13.40
N VAL A 185 14.01 0.03 12.09
CA VAL A 185 13.50 -0.97 11.11
C VAL A 185 14.37 -2.22 11.15
N MET A 186 15.69 -2.05 11.11
CA MET A 186 16.63 -3.18 11.13
C MET A 186 16.59 -3.95 12.44
N GLN A 187 16.39 -3.26 13.57
CA GLN A 187 16.20 -3.92 14.87
C GLN A 187 14.91 -4.74 14.91
N ILE A 188 13.78 -4.19 14.43
CA ILE A 188 12.52 -4.95 14.33
C ILE A 188 12.71 -6.18 13.45
N ALA A 189 13.34 -6.03 12.29
CA ALA A 189 13.62 -7.16 11.41
C ALA A 189 14.46 -8.23 12.13
N ALA A 190 15.51 -7.84 12.84
CA ALA A 190 16.34 -8.76 13.62
C ALA A 190 15.54 -9.49 14.72
N ASP A 191 14.68 -8.78 15.45
CA ASP A 191 13.82 -9.35 16.50
C ASP A 191 12.83 -10.37 15.92
N LEU A 192 12.21 -10.07 14.78
CA LEU A 192 11.28 -10.97 14.09
C LEU A 192 12.00 -12.21 13.54
N LEU A 193 13.21 -12.06 13.01
CA LEU A 193 14.05 -13.19 12.59
C LEU A 193 14.41 -14.08 13.79
N ALA A 194 14.75 -13.49 14.94
CA ALA A 194 15.07 -14.22 16.16
C ALA A 194 13.87 -15.00 16.71
N LEU A 195 12.64 -14.54 16.47
CA LEU A 195 11.41 -15.28 16.78
C LEU A 195 11.17 -16.49 15.86
N GLY A 196 11.87 -16.58 14.72
CA GLY A 196 11.80 -17.71 13.80
C GLY A 196 11.22 -17.37 12.43
N VAL A 197 11.00 -16.10 12.10
CA VAL A 197 10.61 -15.68 10.74
C VAL A 197 11.73 -16.03 9.77
N ASN A 198 11.40 -16.67 8.65
CA ASN A 198 12.35 -16.91 7.58
C ASN A 198 12.31 -15.78 6.54
N GLY A 199 13.05 -14.70 6.83
CA GLY A 199 13.06 -13.52 5.97
C GLY A 199 13.49 -13.78 4.52
N SER A 200 14.40 -14.74 4.28
CA SER A 200 14.82 -15.10 2.92
C SER A 200 13.70 -15.74 2.11
N VAL A 201 12.88 -16.60 2.73
CA VAL A 201 11.74 -17.22 2.05
C VAL A 201 10.67 -16.18 1.72
N LEU A 202 10.41 -15.24 2.63
CA LEU A 202 9.46 -14.15 2.38
C LEU A 202 9.98 -13.20 1.28
N ALA A 203 11.27 -12.89 1.26
CA ALA A 203 11.89 -12.07 0.21
C ALA A 203 11.82 -12.75 -1.17
N GLU A 204 12.23 -14.01 -1.27
CA GLU A 204 12.09 -14.78 -2.51
C GLU A 204 10.63 -14.75 -2.98
N LYS A 205 9.70 -15.03 -2.07
CA LYS A 205 8.28 -15.16 -2.42
C LYS A 205 7.63 -13.84 -2.85
N TYR A 206 7.87 -12.75 -2.14
CA TYR A 206 7.12 -11.51 -2.32
C TYR A 206 7.85 -10.45 -3.14
N LEU A 207 9.18 -10.54 -3.27
CA LEU A 207 9.99 -9.59 -4.02
C LEU A 207 10.58 -10.17 -5.31
N GLU A 208 10.85 -11.47 -5.36
CA GLU A 208 11.59 -12.08 -6.48
C GLU A 208 10.73 -12.94 -7.42
N ARG A 209 9.74 -13.66 -6.88
CA ARG A 209 8.86 -14.50 -7.71
C ARG A 209 7.99 -13.65 -8.61
N MET A 210 8.04 -13.99 -9.89
CA MET A 210 7.19 -13.42 -10.92
C MET A 210 6.32 -14.50 -11.54
N THR A 211 5.07 -14.15 -11.87
CA THR A 211 4.21 -15.07 -12.64
C THR A 211 4.70 -15.15 -14.09
N TYR A 212 4.31 -16.21 -14.81
CA TYR A 212 4.60 -16.30 -16.24
C TYR A 212 3.98 -15.12 -17.01
N ALA A 213 2.75 -14.73 -16.66
CA ALA A 213 2.06 -13.59 -17.26
C ALA A 213 2.83 -12.28 -17.02
N GLN A 214 3.32 -12.06 -15.80
CA GLN A 214 4.14 -10.89 -15.45
C GLN A 214 5.44 -10.83 -16.27
N VAL A 215 6.13 -11.96 -16.46
CA VAL A 215 7.37 -12.03 -17.25
C VAL A 215 7.10 -11.76 -18.73
N GLU A 216 6.07 -12.37 -19.31
CA GLU A 216 5.72 -12.11 -20.72
C GLU A 216 5.24 -10.67 -20.93
N LEU A 217 4.50 -10.10 -19.98
CA LEU A 217 4.06 -8.71 -20.02
C LEU A 217 5.25 -7.75 -19.89
N LEU A 218 6.22 -8.05 -19.01
CA LEU A 218 7.47 -7.31 -18.91
C LEU A 218 8.24 -7.31 -20.24
N LYS A 219 8.35 -8.48 -20.89
CA LYS A 219 9.01 -8.59 -22.21
C LYS A 219 8.31 -7.72 -23.26
N ARG A 220 6.97 -7.74 -23.32
CA ARG A 220 6.21 -6.87 -24.24
C ARG A 220 6.40 -5.39 -23.91
N ALA A 221 6.28 -5.01 -22.63
CA ALA A 221 6.51 -3.64 -22.17
C ALA A 221 7.91 -3.15 -22.56
N LEU A 222 8.96 -3.94 -22.29
CA LEU A 222 10.34 -3.59 -22.62
C LEU A 222 10.58 -3.39 -24.12
N SER A 223 9.83 -4.07 -24.99
CA SER A 223 9.90 -3.84 -26.44
C SER A 223 9.42 -2.44 -26.86
N THR A 224 8.63 -1.77 -26.01
CA THR A 224 8.13 -0.41 -26.22
C THR A 224 8.99 0.66 -25.54
N LEU A 225 10.05 0.26 -24.83
CA LEU A 225 10.90 1.16 -24.06
C LEU A 225 11.48 2.27 -24.94
N THR A 226 11.12 3.51 -24.63
CA THR A 226 11.52 4.71 -25.38
C THR A 226 12.03 5.79 -24.42
N PHE A 227 12.79 6.76 -24.94
CA PHE A 227 13.49 7.78 -24.17
C PHE A 227 13.28 9.19 -24.72
N SER A 228 13.38 10.19 -23.84
CA SER A 228 13.59 11.57 -24.25
C SER A 228 14.97 11.75 -24.89
N ALA A 229 15.15 12.82 -25.68
CA ALA A 229 16.41 13.09 -26.38
C ALA A 229 17.63 13.19 -25.43
N ASP A 230 17.42 13.71 -24.22
CA ASP A 230 18.44 13.82 -23.16
C ASP A 230 18.52 12.59 -22.24
N ARG A 231 17.69 11.56 -22.50
CA ARG A 231 17.57 10.31 -21.72
C ARG A 231 17.20 10.48 -20.25
N LYS A 232 16.71 11.66 -19.85
CA LYS A 232 16.21 11.90 -18.48
C LYS A 232 14.82 11.33 -18.23
N ILE A 233 14.06 11.04 -19.30
CA ILE A 233 12.73 10.45 -19.22
C ILE A 233 12.76 9.13 -20.00
N ALA A 234 12.28 8.06 -19.39
CA ALA A 234 12.07 6.78 -20.05
C ALA A 234 10.63 6.31 -19.85
N TRP A 235 10.06 5.63 -20.83
CA TRP A 235 8.70 5.13 -20.72
C TRP A 235 8.47 3.79 -21.40
N LEU A 236 7.49 3.07 -20.86
CA LEU A 236 6.97 1.81 -21.35
C LEU A 236 5.48 1.96 -21.60
N SER A 237 4.92 1.14 -22.48
CA SER A 237 3.48 1.02 -22.67
C SER A 237 3.02 -0.43 -22.67
N VAL A 238 1.78 -0.63 -22.23
CA VAL A 238 1.06 -1.90 -22.29
C VAL A 238 -0.39 -1.64 -22.68
N THR A 239 -0.98 -2.54 -23.46
CA THR A 239 -2.34 -2.43 -23.96
C THR A 239 -3.28 -3.39 -23.24
N VAL A 240 -4.58 -3.07 -23.20
CA VAL A 240 -5.61 -3.95 -22.64
C VAL A 240 -5.62 -5.31 -23.33
N ARG A 241 -5.42 -5.34 -24.65
CA ARG A 241 -5.36 -6.57 -25.44
C ARG A 241 -4.22 -7.49 -24.99
N GLU A 242 -3.03 -6.94 -24.71
CA GLU A 242 -1.90 -7.73 -24.22
C GLU A 242 -2.15 -8.31 -22.83
N ILE A 243 -2.83 -7.55 -21.97
CA ILE A 243 -3.23 -8.01 -20.63
C ILE A 243 -4.23 -9.17 -20.74
N GLU A 244 -5.24 -9.04 -21.61
CA GLU A 244 -6.25 -10.07 -21.86
C GLU A 244 -5.64 -11.33 -22.49
N GLU A 245 -4.78 -11.19 -23.49
CA GLU A 245 -4.10 -12.31 -24.17
C GLU A 245 -3.25 -13.15 -23.20
N LEU A 246 -2.65 -12.50 -22.19
CA LEU A 246 -1.82 -13.16 -21.18
C LEU A 246 -2.62 -13.61 -19.94
N GLN A 247 -3.92 -13.31 -19.88
CA GLN A 247 -4.74 -13.47 -18.67
C GLN A 247 -4.10 -12.80 -17.45
N ALA A 248 -3.40 -11.69 -17.69
CA ALA A 248 -2.68 -10.95 -16.67
C ALA A 248 -3.68 -10.16 -15.80
N THR A 249 -3.34 -10.07 -14.52
CA THR A 249 -4.09 -9.33 -13.52
C THR A 249 -3.50 -7.92 -13.32
N SER A 250 -4.09 -7.12 -12.45
CA SER A 250 -3.48 -5.87 -12.00
C SER A 250 -2.11 -6.09 -11.36
N ASP A 251 -1.95 -7.19 -10.62
CA ASP A 251 -0.76 -7.50 -9.83
C ASP A 251 0.43 -7.81 -10.76
N ASP A 252 0.17 -8.33 -11.96
CA ASP A 252 1.19 -8.60 -12.99
C ASP A 252 1.73 -7.33 -13.66
N LEU A 253 1.13 -6.17 -13.40
CA LEU A 253 1.63 -4.87 -13.87
C LEU A 253 2.49 -4.17 -12.82
N ASP A 254 2.46 -4.64 -11.57
CA ASP A 254 3.18 -4.02 -10.48
C ASP A 254 4.69 -4.03 -10.73
N GLY A 255 5.32 -2.89 -10.47
CA GLY A 255 6.75 -2.71 -10.62
C GLY A 255 7.26 -2.51 -12.05
N LEU A 256 6.43 -2.66 -13.11
CA LEU A 256 6.89 -2.49 -14.50
C LEU A 256 7.48 -1.09 -14.75
N VAL A 257 6.87 -0.04 -14.20
CA VAL A 257 7.38 1.35 -14.29
C VAL A 257 8.82 1.50 -13.78
N ASN A 258 9.26 0.64 -12.85
CA ASN A 258 10.61 0.68 -12.32
C ASN A 258 11.64 0.29 -13.38
N TYR A 259 11.30 -0.53 -14.39
CA TYR A 259 12.25 -0.86 -15.45
C TYR A 259 12.61 0.35 -16.32
N ALA A 260 11.71 1.33 -16.45
CA ALA A 260 12.04 2.62 -17.05
C ALA A 260 12.84 3.51 -16.08
N ARG A 261 12.40 3.61 -14.82
CA ARG A 261 13.01 4.50 -13.79
C ARG A 261 14.39 4.05 -13.29
N ASN A 262 14.72 2.76 -13.36
CA ASN A 262 15.94 2.19 -12.80
C ASN A 262 17.15 2.33 -13.74
N ILE A 263 16.94 2.80 -14.97
CA ILE A 263 18.02 3.00 -15.94
C ILE A 263 18.89 4.16 -15.47
N GLU A 264 20.21 3.98 -15.51
CA GLU A 264 21.16 5.00 -15.11
C GLU A 264 20.90 6.32 -15.86
N HIS A 265 20.95 7.44 -15.13
CA HIS A 265 20.66 8.80 -15.60
C HIS A 265 19.20 9.13 -15.96
N VAL A 266 18.27 8.16 -15.95
CA VAL A 266 16.84 8.46 -16.03
C VAL A 266 16.41 9.12 -14.72
N GLU A 267 15.72 10.25 -14.81
CA GLU A 267 15.14 10.95 -13.67
C GLU A 267 13.67 10.56 -13.47
N VAL A 268 12.89 10.43 -14.55
CA VAL A 268 11.48 10.05 -14.49
C VAL A 268 11.19 8.84 -15.37
N GLY A 269 10.66 7.77 -14.76
CA GLY A 269 10.12 6.60 -15.44
C GLY A 269 8.60 6.68 -15.54
N LEU A 270 8.05 6.30 -16.70
CA LEU A 270 6.61 6.29 -16.96
C LEU A 270 6.14 4.90 -17.44
N LEU A 271 4.94 4.51 -17.05
CA LEU A 271 4.23 3.37 -17.60
C LEU A 271 2.85 3.81 -18.08
N PHE A 272 2.60 3.66 -19.37
CA PHE A 272 1.32 3.95 -20.00
C PHE A 272 0.52 2.65 -20.16
N LYS A 273 -0.59 2.53 -19.45
CA LYS A 273 -1.53 1.41 -19.55
C LYS A 273 -2.77 1.87 -20.31
N GLN A 274 -2.92 1.44 -21.56
CA GLN A 274 -4.14 1.67 -22.32
C GLN A 274 -5.27 0.83 -21.72
N ARG A 275 -6.34 1.50 -21.24
CA ARG A 275 -7.54 0.87 -20.69
C ARG A 275 -8.54 0.55 -21.78
N ASP A 276 -8.72 1.48 -22.71
CA ASP A 276 -9.54 1.38 -23.91
C ASP A 276 -8.94 2.30 -25.00
N GLU A 277 -9.64 2.47 -26.13
CA GLU A 277 -9.14 3.29 -27.24
C GLU A 277 -8.90 4.76 -26.89
N GLN A 278 -9.55 5.28 -25.84
CA GLN A 278 -9.58 6.70 -25.48
C GLN A 278 -9.19 6.99 -24.03
N THR A 279 -8.75 5.98 -23.28
CA THR A 279 -8.35 6.15 -21.88
C THR A 279 -7.03 5.45 -21.60
N VAL A 280 -6.09 6.18 -21.01
CA VAL A 280 -4.77 5.67 -20.63
C VAL A 280 -4.50 5.99 -19.16
N LYS A 281 -4.25 4.95 -18.36
CA LYS A 281 -3.74 5.11 -16.99
C LYS A 281 -2.22 5.26 -17.05
N VAL A 282 -1.68 6.29 -16.41
CA VAL A 282 -0.25 6.57 -16.38
C VAL A 282 0.27 6.40 -14.96
N SER A 283 1.36 5.65 -14.81
CA SER A 283 2.11 5.56 -13.57
C SER A 283 3.44 6.29 -13.73
N LEU A 284 3.78 7.14 -12.77
CA LEU A 284 4.98 7.96 -12.77
C LEU A 284 5.87 7.58 -11.58
N ARG A 285 7.17 7.49 -11.81
CA ARG A 285 8.20 7.31 -10.76
C ARG A 285 9.36 8.27 -11.00
N SER A 286 9.88 8.87 -9.94
CA SER A 286 10.99 9.84 -9.99
C SER A 286 12.14 9.42 -9.09
N ASN A 287 13.37 9.71 -9.50
CA ASN A 287 14.59 9.52 -8.70
C ASN A 287 14.87 10.69 -7.73
N GLY A 288 14.06 11.75 -7.78
CA GLY A 288 13.89 12.72 -6.68
C GLY A 288 14.00 14.18 -7.07
N GLN A 289 14.41 14.51 -8.29
CA GLN A 289 14.46 15.89 -8.80
C GLN A 289 13.08 16.37 -9.26
N ALA A 290 12.24 15.47 -9.77
CA ALA A 290 10.87 15.80 -10.18
C ALA A 290 9.83 15.43 -9.12
N ASN A 291 8.91 16.36 -8.82
CA ASN A 291 7.68 16.07 -8.10
C ASN A 291 6.62 15.50 -9.06
N VAL A 292 6.50 14.16 -9.11
CA VAL A 292 5.56 13.49 -10.02
C VAL A 292 4.11 13.58 -9.55
N ALA A 293 3.85 13.89 -8.27
CA ALA A 293 2.49 14.12 -7.78
C ALA A 293 1.89 15.38 -8.41
N GLU A 294 2.63 16.50 -8.47
CA GLU A 294 2.17 17.73 -9.13
C GLU A 294 1.91 17.51 -10.63
N ILE A 295 2.73 16.68 -11.29
CA ILE A 295 2.54 16.33 -12.70
C ILE A 295 1.23 15.56 -12.85
N ALA A 296 1.01 14.51 -12.04
CA ALA A 296 -0.21 13.72 -12.07
C ALA A 296 -1.46 14.57 -11.76
N GLN A 297 -1.40 15.49 -10.80
CA GLN A 297 -2.48 16.41 -10.45
C GLN A 297 -2.89 17.29 -11.63
N SER A 298 -1.95 17.73 -12.47
CA SER A 298 -2.29 18.49 -13.68
C SER A 298 -3.10 17.69 -14.71
N PHE A 299 -3.20 16.38 -14.54
CA PHE A 299 -4.05 15.46 -15.31
C PHE A 299 -5.19 14.86 -14.47
N GLY A 300 -5.56 15.48 -13.34
CA GLY A 300 -6.64 14.98 -12.47
C GLY A 300 -6.29 13.73 -11.66
N GLY A 301 -5.00 13.37 -11.56
CA GLY A 301 -4.51 12.29 -10.71
C GLY A 301 -3.90 12.78 -9.39
N GLY A 302 -3.00 11.97 -8.82
CA GLY A 302 -2.35 12.28 -7.55
C GLY A 302 -1.36 11.20 -7.10
N GLY A 303 -0.80 11.38 -5.91
CA GLY A 303 0.14 10.45 -5.28
C GLY A 303 1.23 11.17 -4.48
N HIS A 304 2.36 10.52 -4.33
CA HIS A 304 3.53 11.02 -3.62
C HIS A 304 4.54 11.69 -4.55
N ILE A 305 5.43 12.51 -3.98
CA ILE A 305 6.47 13.27 -4.70
C ILE A 305 7.26 12.39 -5.68
N ARG A 306 7.53 11.13 -5.32
CA ARG A 306 8.31 10.18 -6.13
C ARG A 306 7.49 9.10 -6.83
N ALA A 307 6.19 9.00 -6.54
CA ALA A 307 5.32 7.95 -7.06
C ALA A 307 3.88 8.44 -7.17
N ALA A 308 3.39 8.60 -8.39
CA ALA A 308 2.05 9.12 -8.64
C ALA A 308 1.39 8.42 -9.83
N GLY A 309 0.11 8.68 -10.04
CA GLY A 309 -0.61 8.21 -11.22
C GLY A 309 -1.81 9.07 -11.58
N CYS A 310 -2.21 9.00 -12.84
CA CYS A 310 -3.38 9.69 -13.38
C CYS A 310 -4.06 8.84 -14.46
N SER A 311 -5.29 9.20 -14.81
CA SER A 311 -6.00 8.64 -15.97
C SER A 311 -6.25 9.78 -16.95
N VAL A 312 -5.72 9.66 -18.16
CA VAL A 312 -5.77 10.70 -19.19
C VAL A 312 -6.66 10.22 -20.33
N GLN A 313 -7.51 11.12 -20.83
CA GLN A 313 -8.35 10.86 -22.01
C GLN A 313 -7.55 11.15 -23.29
N GLY A 314 -7.67 10.28 -24.28
CA GLY A 314 -6.98 10.32 -25.55
C GLY A 314 -6.41 8.96 -25.97
N THR A 315 -5.93 8.89 -27.20
CA THR A 315 -5.22 7.71 -27.70
C THR A 315 -3.86 7.53 -27.00
N LEU A 316 -3.31 6.32 -27.05
CA LEU A 316 -2.01 6.02 -26.42
C LEU A 316 -0.90 6.99 -26.88
N GLU A 317 -0.82 7.28 -28.17
CA GLU A 317 0.18 8.19 -28.74
C GLU A 317 -0.01 9.63 -28.26
N GLU A 318 -1.24 10.15 -28.27
CA GLU A 318 -1.55 11.49 -27.79
C GLU A 318 -1.20 11.66 -26.31
N VAL A 319 -1.57 10.68 -25.47
CA VAL A 319 -1.29 10.72 -24.04
C VAL A 319 0.21 10.62 -23.76
N ILE A 320 0.96 9.77 -24.49
CA ILE A 320 2.42 9.69 -24.37
C ILE A 320 3.03 11.08 -24.62
N ASN A 321 2.67 11.72 -25.74
CA ASN A 321 3.21 13.03 -26.10
C ASN A 321 2.88 14.09 -25.04
N GLN A 322 1.61 14.20 -24.63
CA GLN A 322 1.17 15.18 -23.64
C GLN A 322 1.89 15.02 -22.30
N VAL A 323 1.97 13.80 -21.78
CA VAL A 323 2.57 13.54 -20.47
C VAL A 323 4.08 13.70 -20.51
N VAL A 324 4.76 13.19 -21.54
CA VAL A 324 6.22 13.33 -21.68
C VAL A 324 6.62 14.80 -21.80
N ASP A 325 5.87 15.60 -22.57
CA ASP A 325 6.12 17.04 -22.68
C ASP A 325 5.91 17.78 -21.35
N ARG A 326 4.86 17.41 -20.60
CA ARG A 326 4.62 17.96 -19.27
C ARG A 326 5.76 17.62 -18.31
N VAL A 327 6.24 16.38 -18.30
CA VAL A 327 7.38 15.95 -17.48
C VAL A 327 8.63 16.73 -17.88
N ARG A 328 8.90 16.88 -19.18
CA ARG A 328 10.04 17.66 -19.69
C ARG A 328 10.02 19.10 -19.18
N SER A 329 8.85 19.74 -19.19
CA SER A 329 8.67 21.12 -18.69
C SER A 329 8.98 21.31 -17.19
N LYS A 330 9.03 20.21 -16.42
CA LYS A 330 9.31 20.22 -14.98
C LYS A 330 10.75 19.78 -14.64
N LEU A 331 11.49 19.28 -15.62
CA LEU A 331 12.91 18.89 -15.51
C LEU A 331 13.87 19.95 -16.07
N THR A 332 13.33 21.00 -16.68
CA THR A 332 14.06 22.13 -17.25
C THR A 332 13.95 23.33 -16.31
#